data_AF-A0A372QP62-F1
#
_entry.id   AF-A0A372QP62-F1
#
_cell.length_a   1.000
_cell.length_b   1.000
_cell.length_c   1.000
_cell.angle_alpha   90.00
_cell.angle_beta   90.00
_cell.angle_gamma   90.00
#
_symmetry.space_group_name_H-M   'P 1'
#
loop_
_entity.id
_entity.type
_entity.pdbx_description
1 polymer ?
#
loop_
_entity_poly.entity_id
_entity_poly.type
_entity_poly.pdbx_seq_one_letter_code
_entity_poly.pdbx_strand_id
1 'polypeptide(L)'
;MALFVVLLKFSNVVDMQLWYFNGGFIVNKRSGFVLDVVEAKCQNGTKIVQYQKHDEPSRSQEWEYNYKDNSFYFKFNRNFVLDVSVCYLNCFS
;
A
#
# COMPACT_ATOMS: atom_id res chain seq x y z
N MET A 1 8.05 3.71 -13.33
CA MET A 1 8.18 3.25 -11.94
C MET A 1 7.86 4.43 -11.05
N ALA A 2 6.75 4.39 -10.31
CA ALA A 2 6.38 5.47 -9.39
C ALA A 2 6.89 5.12 -8.00
N LEU A 3 7.67 6.02 -7.39
CA LEU A 3 8.18 5.91 -6.03
C LEU A 3 7.29 6.75 -5.12
N PHE A 4 6.72 6.13 -4.10
CA PHE A 4 5.91 6.78 -3.09
C PHE A 4 6.68 6.79 -1.78
N VAL A 5 6.73 7.96 -1.14
CA VAL A 5 7.41 8.17 0.14
C VAL A 5 6.34 8.48 1.17
N VAL A 6 6.09 7.56 2.10
CA VAL A 6 5.20 7.82 3.23
C VAL A 6 6.06 8.40 4.36
N LEU A 7 5.92 9.71 4.61
CA LEU A 7 6.47 10.47 5.75
C LEU A 7 7.85 10.01 6.24
N LEU A 8 8.90 10.66 5.73
CA LEU A 8 10.28 10.44 6.15
C LEU A 8 10.47 10.81 7.63
N LYS A 9 10.64 9.81 8.50
CA LYS A 9 11.35 10.05 9.76
C LYS A 9 12.84 10.00 9.45
N PHE A 10 13.56 11.08 9.74
CA PHE A 10 15.02 11.15 9.62
C PHE A 10 15.66 10.08 10.52
N SER A 11 15.91 8.91 9.95
CA SER A 11 16.51 7.75 10.60
C SER A 11 17.18 6.92 9.51
N ASN A 12 18.23 6.18 9.88
CA ASN A 12 18.94 5.15 9.11
C ASN A 12 18.06 3.96 8.61
N VAL A 13 16.74 4.13 8.60
CA VAL A 13 15.72 3.12 8.28
C VAL A 13 14.87 3.57 7.07
N VAL A 14 15.28 4.60 6.34
CA VAL A 14 14.54 5.22 5.21
C VAL A 14 14.00 4.18 4.22
N ASP A 15 14.76 3.14 3.90
CA ASP A 15 14.31 2.12 2.92
C ASP A 15 13.05 1.34 3.35
N MET A 16 12.72 1.27 4.65
CA MET A 16 11.44 0.69 5.11
C MET A 16 10.22 1.55 4.74
N GLN A 17 10.42 2.84 4.49
CA GLN A 17 9.37 3.80 4.13
C GLN A 17 9.32 4.06 2.62
N LEU A 18 10.22 3.45 1.85
CA LEU A 18 10.24 3.54 0.40
C LEU A 18 9.39 2.43 -0.21
N TRP A 19 8.38 2.83 -0.97
CA TRP A 19 7.47 1.92 -1.67
C TRP A 19 7.43 2.28 -3.15
N TYR A 20 7.35 1.26 -4.01
CA TYR A 20 7.22 1.48 -5.45
C TYR A 20 6.09 0.64 -6.04
N PHE A 21 5.44 1.18 -7.06
CA PHE A 21 4.46 0.43 -7.84
C PHE A 21 5.10 -0.12 -9.11
N ASN A 22 4.93 -1.43 -9.35
CA ASN A 22 5.53 -2.15 -10.49
C ASN A 22 4.54 -2.50 -11.61
N GLY A 23 3.31 -1.96 -11.57
CA GLY A 23 2.27 -2.25 -12.57
C GLY A 23 1.24 -3.31 -12.12
N GLY A 24 1.44 -3.93 -10.95
CA GLY A 24 0.43 -4.80 -10.33
C GLY A 24 0.53 -4.89 -8.81
N PHE A 25 1.71 -4.61 -8.24
CA PHE A 25 1.97 -4.70 -6.81
C PHE A 25 2.59 -3.40 -6.30
N ILE A 26 2.25 -3.03 -5.07
CA ILE A 26 2.92 -1.97 -4.31
C ILE A 26 3.93 -2.66 -3.41
N VAL A 27 5.22 -2.43 -3.64
CA VAL A 27 6.32 -3.21 -3.10
C VAL A 27 7.17 -2.36 -2.17
N ASN A 28 7.51 -2.89 -1.00
CA ASN A 28 8.46 -2.29 -0.10
C ASN A 28 9.89 -2.46 -0.64
N LYS A 29 10.65 -1.38 -0.73
CA LYS A 29 12.01 -1.43 -1.30
C LYS A 29 12.97 -2.27 -0.46
N ARG A 30 12.85 -2.23 0.87
CA ARG A 30 13.77 -2.94 1.76
C ARG A 30 13.49 -4.43 1.84
N SER A 31 12.23 -4.81 2.08
CA SER A 31 11.86 -6.22 2.31
C SER A 31 11.51 -6.98 1.04
N GLY A 32 11.14 -6.29 -0.05
CA GLY A 32 10.57 -6.91 -1.25
C GLY A 32 9.14 -7.44 -1.05
N PHE A 33 8.55 -7.26 0.13
CA PHE A 33 7.17 -7.66 0.41
C PHE A 33 6.19 -6.68 -0.21
N VAL A 34 4.94 -7.12 -0.36
CA VAL A 34 3.89 -6.37 -1.04
C VAL A 34 2.78 -5.95 -0.07
N LEU A 35 2.02 -4.91 -0.43
CA LEU A 35 0.79 -4.56 0.28
C LEU A 35 -0.29 -5.61 0.04
N ASP A 36 -0.81 -6.17 1.13
CA ASP A 36 -1.79 -7.26 1.18
C ASP A 36 -3.03 -6.81 1.96
N VAL A 37 -4.21 -6.97 1.34
CA VAL A 37 -5.52 -6.81 1.99
C VAL A 37 -5.80 -8.08 2.80
N VAL A 38 -5.86 -7.96 4.13
CA VAL A 38 -6.07 -9.11 5.02
C VAL A 38 -7.32 -9.90 4.59
N GLU A 39 -7.13 -11.20 4.35
CA GLU A 39 -8.17 -12.15 3.91
C GLU A 39 -8.85 -11.79 2.57
N ALA A 40 -8.25 -10.91 1.76
CA ALA A 40 -8.88 -10.32 0.57
C ALA A 40 -10.27 -9.71 0.85
N LYS A 41 -10.49 -9.25 2.10
CA LYS A 41 -11.81 -8.86 2.58
C LYS A 41 -12.22 -7.51 1.96
N CYS A 42 -13.32 -7.53 1.22
CA CYS A 42 -13.91 -6.33 0.61
C CYS A 42 -14.82 -5.60 1.62
N GLN A 43 -14.24 -5.03 2.66
CA GLN A 43 -14.95 -4.25 3.68
C GLN A 43 -14.20 -2.96 4.01
N ASN A 44 -14.93 -1.87 4.26
CA ASN A 44 -14.31 -0.59 4.61
C ASN A 44 -13.49 -0.74 5.90
N GLY A 45 -12.30 -0.14 5.94
CA GLY A 45 -11.38 -0.27 7.07
C GLY A 45 -10.72 -1.64 7.22
N THR A 46 -10.81 -2.53 6.21
CA THR A 46 -10.00 -3.76 6.19
C THR A 46 -8.53 -3.38 6.27
N LYS A 47 -7.81 -4.05 7.18
CA LYS A 47 -6.38 -3.77 7.40
C LYS A 47 -5.57 -4.11 6.16
N ILE A 48 -4.64 -3.23 5.83
CA ILE A 48 -3.58 -3.48 4.86
C ILE A 48 -2.31 -3.82 5.64
N VAL A 49 -1.66 -4.91 5.27
CA VAL A 49 -0.40 -5.36 5.87
C VAL A 49 0.67 -5.51 4.81
N GLN A 50 1.93 -5.58 5.24
CA GLN A 50 3.02 -6.00 4.37
C GLN A 50 3.16 -7.52 4.49
N TYR A 51 3.14 -8.25 3.36
CA TYR A 51 3.28 -9.70 3.36
C TYR A 51 4.12 -10.22 2.17
N GLN A 52 4.63 -11.44 2.29
CA GLN A 52 5.31 -12.10 1.19
C GLN A 52 4.35 -12.24 -0.01
N LYS A 53 4.86 -12.01 -1.22
CA LYS A 53 4.07 -12.16 -2.44
C LYS A 53 3.55 -13.60 -2.56
N HIS A 54 2.25 -13.78 -2.79
CA HIS A 54 1.63 -15.08 -3.09
C HIS A 54 1.82 -15.46 -4.56
N ASP A 55 1.61 -16.74 -4.87
CA ASP A 55 1.56 -17.21 -6.26
C ASP A 55 0.43 -16.53 -7.03
N GLU A 56 0.64 -16.34 -8.33
CA GLU A 56 -0.33 -15.67 -9.19
C GLU A 56 -1.45 -16.63 -9.62
N PRO A 57 -2.73 -16.22 -9.58
CA PRO A 57 -3.22 -14.88 -9.23
C PRO A 57 -3.28 -14.59 -7.73
N SER A 58 -2.84 -13.40 -7.31
CA SER A 58 -2.78 -12.98 -5.90
C SER A 58 -3.85 -11.94 -5.58
N ARG A 59 -5.08 -12.41 -5.34
CA ARG A 59 -6.26 -11.54 -5.22
C ARG A 59 -6.14 -10.49 -4.11
N SER A 60 -5.46 -10.77 -3.00
CA SER A 60 -5.29 -9.82 -1.88
C SER A 60 -4.20 -8.77 -2.11
N GLN A 61 -3.34 -8.94 -3.11
CA GLN A 61 -2.11 -8.15 -3.26
C GLN A 61 -2.02 -7.36 -4.56
N GLU A 62 -3.01 -7.52 -5.43
CA GLU A 62 -3.02 -6.87 -6.73
C GLU A 62 -3.75 -5.51 -6.69
N TRP A 63 -3.05 -4.49 -7.20
CA TRP A 63 -3.47 -3.10 -7.21
C TRP A 63 -3.42 -2.54 -8.63
N GLU A 64 -4.36 -1.64 -8.94
CA GLU A 64 -4.35 -0.85 -10.16
C GLU A 64 -4.18 0.63 -9.82
N TYR A 65 -3.37 1.36 -10.59
CA TYR A 65 -3.19 2.79 -10.42
C TYR A 65 -3.98 3.55 -11.50
N ASN A 66 -4.85 4.46 -11.06
CA ASN A 66 -5.57 5.34 -11.96
C ASN A 66 -4.90 6.71 -12.04
N TYR A 67 -4.35 7.01 -13.21
CA TYR A 67 -3.66 8.27 -13.48
C TYR A 67 -4.61 9.49 -13.58
N LYS A 68 -5.93 9.28 -13.72
CA LYS A 68 -6.89 10.40 -13.82
C LYS A 68 -7.21 11.01 -12.46
N ASP A 69 -7.29 10.20 -11.42
CA ASP A 69 -7.65 10.63 -10.06
C ASP A 69 -6.53 10.37 -9.03
N ASN A 70 -5.38 9.85 -9.48
CA ASN A 70 -4.21 9.53 -8.66
C ASN A 70 -4.48 8.54 -7.52
N SER A 71 -5.41 7.60 -7.71
CA SER A 71 -5.77 6.62 -6.68
C SER A 71 -5.31 5.20 -7.03
N PHE A 72 -5.08 4.41 -5.97
CA PHE A 72 -4.86 2.98 -6.06
C PHE A 72 -6.17 2.25 -5.77
N TYR A 73 -6.61 1.43 -6.72
CA TYR A 73 -7.77 0.57 -6.59
C TYR A 73 -7.35 -0.86 -6.29
N PHE A 74 -8.16 -1.53 -5.49
CA PHE A 74 -8.03 -2.96 -5.31
C PHE A 74 -8.47 -3.69 -6.59
N LYS A 75 -7.57 -4.43 -7.24
CA LYS A 75 -7.84 -5.00 -8.58
C LYS A 75 -9.01 -5.99 -8.57
N PHE A 76 -9.15 -6.76 -7.49
CA PHE A 76 -10.23 -7.74 -7.35
C PHE A 76 -11.61 -7.07 -7.20
N ASN A 77 -11.68 -5.87 -6.60
CA ASN A 77 -12.91 -5.12 -6.43
C ASN A 77 -12.65 -3.61 -6.48
N ARG A 78 -12.85 -3.01 -7.65
CA ARG A 78 -12.57 -1.59 -7.93
C ARG A 78 -13.45 -0.59 -7.17
N ASN A 79 -14.40 -1.05 -6.35
CA ASN A 79 -15.13 -0.18 -5.43
C ASN A 79 -14.33 0.18 -4.17
N PHE A 80 -13.16 -0.46 -3.97
CA PHE A 80 -12.26 -0.20 -2.85
C PHE A 80 -10.99 0.49 -3.31
N VAL A 81 -10.62 1.55 -2.60
CA VAL A 81 -9.40 2.32 -2.79
C VAL A 81 -8.50 2.19 -1.58
N LEU A 82 -7.19 2.32 -1.79
CA LEU A 82 -6.25 2.50 -0.70
C LEU A 82 -6.47 3.87 -0.06
N ASP A 83 -6.73 3.89 1.24
CA ASP A 83 -7.00 5.10 2.02
C ASP A 83 -6.07 5.18 3.24
N VAL A 84 -5.73 6.40 3.64
CA VAL A 84 -5.00 6.66 4.89
C VAL A 84 -6.02 7.17 5.91
N SER A 85 -6.50 6.27 6.77
CA SER A 85 -7.44 6.64 7.82
C SER A 85 -6.80 7.62 8.81
N VAL A 86 -7.34 8.84 8.87
CA VAL A 86 -7.09 9.98 9.77
C VAL A 86 -6.06 9.73 10.90
N CYS A 87 -4.89 10.40 10.81
CA CYS A 87 -3.95 10.59 11.93
C CYS A 87 -4.03 12.04 12.43
N TYR A 88 -4.41 12.26 13.70
CA TYR A 88 -4.22 13.56 14.34
C TYR A 88 -2.73 13.76 14.70
N LEU A 89 -2.21 14.96 14.37
CA LEU A 89 -0.98 15.49 14.97
C LEU A 89 -1.35 16.08 16.33
N ASN A 90 -1.00 15.40 17.42
CA ASN A 90 -1.08 15.99 18.76
C ASN A 90 0.24 16.72 19.06
N CYS A 91 0.15 18.01 19.36
CA CYS A 91 1.25 18.81 19.88
C CYS A 91 1.46 18.45 21.36
N PHE A 92 2.66 18.01 21.74
CA PHE A 92 3.05 17.98 23.16
C PHE A 92 3.47 19.39 23.55
N SER A 93 2.81 19.95 24.56
CA SER A 93 3.17 21.20 25.23
C SER A 93 4.58 21.14 25.82
#